data_AF-A0A3D2ER16-F1
#
_entry.id   AF-A0A3D2ER16-F1
#
_cell.length_a   1.000
_cell.length_b   1.000
_cell.length_c   1.000
_cell.angle_alpha   90.00
_cell.angle_beta   90.00
_cell.angle_gamma   90.00
#
_symmetry.space_group_name_H-M   'P 1'
#
loop_
_entity.id
_entity.type
_entity.pdbx_description
1 polymer ?
#
loop_
_entity_poly.entity_id
_entity_poly.type
_entity_poly.pdbx_seq_one_letter_code
_entity_poly.pdbx_strand_id
1 'polypeptide(L)' 'RATGMQDEDFEKPIIAVVNSFTQFVPGHVHLKDLGQLVAREIEAAGGVAKEFNTIAVDDGIAMGH' A
#
# COMPACT_ATOMS: atom_id res chain seq x y z
N ARG A 1 -0.59 -13.60 16.55
CA ARG A 1 0.32 -14.12 15.48
C ARG A 1 1.29 -12.99 15.05
N ALA A 2 2.45 -13.29 14.43
CA ALA A 2 3.63 -12.42 14.33
C ALA A 2 3.45 -11.03 13.64
N THR A 3 2.33 -10.81 12.97
CA THR A 3 2.00 -9.55 12.26
C THR A 3 0.79 -8.82 12.85
N GLY A 4 0.40 -9.14 14.09
CA GLY A 4 -0.74 -8.51 14.77
C GLY A 4 -2.11 -9.10 14.41
N MET A 5 -2.17 -10.13 13.55
CA MET A 5 -3.44 -10.80 13.23
C MET A 5 -3.93 -11.65 14.42
N GLN A 6 -5.20 -11.46 14.75
CA GLN A 6 -5.97 -12.31 15.66
C GLN A 6 -6.57 -13.49 14.90
N ASP A 7 -7.07 -14.49 15.61
CA ASP A 7 -7.62 -15.70 14.98
C ASP A 7 -8.89 -15.38 14.17
N GLU A 8 -9.68 -14.40 14.59
CA GLU A 8 -10.89 -13.94 13.90
C GLU A 8 -10.59 -13.22 12.57
N ASP A 9 -9.36 -12.71 12.39
CA ASP A 9 -8.95 -12.03 11.16
C ASP A 9 -8.75 -12.99 9.98
N PHE A 10 -8.63 -14.30 10.24
CA PHE A 10 -8.48 -15.32 9.20
C PHE A 10 -9.81 -15.65 8.51
N GLU A 11 -10.94 -15.29 9.12
CA GLU A 11 -12.27 -15.45 8.53
C GLU A 11 -12.70 -14.22 7.70
N LYS A 12 -11.96 -13.12 7.80
CA LYS A 12 -12.21 -11.88 7.07
C LYS A 12 -11.55 -11.90 5.69
N PRO A 13 -12.11 -11.19 4.70
CA PRO A 13 -11.46 -11.03 3.40
C PRO A 13 -10.13 -10.27 3.56
N ILE A 14 -9.05 -10.88 3.08
CA ILE A 14 -7.72 -10.26 3.05
C ILE A 14 -7.58 -9.46 1.75
N ILE A 15 -7.34 -8.16 1.88
CA ILE A 15 -7.16 -7.26 0.73
C ILE A 15 -5.72 -6.72 0.73
N ALA A 16 -5.03 -7.00 -0.37
CA ALA A 16 -3.70 -6.50 -0.60
C ALA A 16 -3.74 -5.11 -1.25
N VAL A 17 -3.07 -4.14 -0.64
CA VAL A 17 -2.90 -2.78 -1.19
C VAL A 17 -1.53 -2.72 -1.86
N VAL A 18 -1.52 -2.72 -3.19
CA VAL A 18 -0.29 -2.66 -4.00
C VAL A 18 0.05 -1.19 -4.24
N ASN A 19 1.11 -0.71 -3.59
CA ASN A 19 1.52 0.69 -3.64
C ASN A 19 2.83 0.85 -4.44
N SER A 20 2.98 1.91 -5.22
CA SER A 20 4.22 2.24 -5.92
C SER A 20 4.94 3.44 -5.30
N PHE A 21 4.68 3.71 -4.02
CA PHE A 21 5.34 4.77 -3.26
C PHE A 21 6.86 4.67 -3.36
N THR A 22 7.46 5.79 -3.73
CA THR A 22 8.90 5.96 -3.76
C THR A 22 9.23 7.44 -3.56
N GLN A 23 10.34 7.71 -2.88
CA GLN A 23 10.85 9.07 -2.71
C GLN A 23 11.63 9.57 -3.95
N PHE A 24 11.92 8.66 -4.89
CA PHE A 24 12.70 8.96 -6.10
C PHE A 24 11.87 9.54 -7.24
N VAL A 25 10.55 9.39 -7.19
CA VAL A 25 9.61 9.89 -8.21
C VAL A 25 8.70 10.90 -7.52
N PRO A 26 8.82 12.22 -7.79
CA PRO A 26 7.99 13.24 -7.13
C PRO A 26 6.49 12.96 -7.25
N GLY A 27 6.08 12.40 -8.39
CA GLY A 27 4.71 11.96 -8.63
C GLY A 27 4.22 10.82 -7.72
N HIS A 28 5.08 10.10 -7.01
CA HIS A 28 4.71 8.93 -6.21
C HIS A 28 4.83 9.15 -4.69
N VAL A 29 5.36 10.30 -4.24
CA VAL A 29 5.58 10.59 -2.81
C VAL A 29 4.28 10.57 -2.02
N HIS A 30 3.19 11.08 -2.61
CA HIS A 30 1.88 11.16 -1.97
C HIS A 30 1.21 9.80 -1.75
N LEU A 31 1.69 8.74 -2.42
CA LEU A 31 1.07 7.42 -2.33
C LEU A 31 1.25 6.78 -0.96
N LYS A 32 2.23 7.21 -0.15
CA LYS A 32 2.38 6.73 1.23
C LYS A 32 1.13 7.02 2.07
N ASP A 33 0.62 8.24 2.01
CA ASP A 33 -0.53 8.63 2.84
C ASP A 33 -1.84 8.06 2.26
N LEU A 34 -1.90 7.90 0.94
CA LEU A 34 -3.01 7.25 0.24
C LEU A 34 -3.11 5.75 0.56
N GLY A 35 -1.99 5.01 0.54
CA GLY A 35 -1.97 3.58 0.88
C GLY A 35 -2.46 3.33 2.30
N GLN A 36 -2.06 4.19 3.24
CA GLN A 36 -2.52 4.15 4.62
C GLN A 36 -3.99 4.52 4.77
N LEU A 37 -4.51 5.45 3.97
CA LEU A 37 -5.95 5.77 3.93
C LEU A 37 -6.76 4.55 3.46
N VAL A 38 -6.35 3.95 2.33
CA VAL A 38 -7.03 2.77 1.76
C VAL A 38 -7.02 1.60 2.75
N ALA A 39 -5.90 1.37 3.44
CA ALA A 39 -5.82 0.32 4.46
C ALA A 39 -6.83 0.53 5.60
N ARG A 40 -6.98 1.77 6.09
CA ARG A 40 -7.96 2.10 7.15
C ARG A 40 -9.40 1.87 6.70
N GLU A 41 -9.74 2.22 5.46
CA GLU A 41 -11.09 2.02 4.94
C GLU A 41 -11.43 0.53 4.73
N ILE A 42 -10.45 -0.28 4.31
CA ILE A 42 -10.61 -1.75 4.25
C ILE A 42 -10.91 -2.33 5.63
N GLU A 43 -10.16 -1.89 6.65
CA GLU A 43 -10.37 -2.33 8.04
C GLU A 43 -11.74 -1.88 8.57
N ALA A 44 -12.16 -0.64 8.27
CA ALA A 44 -13.47 -0.11 8.65
C ALA A 44 -14.63 -0.88 7.98
N ALA A 45 -14.41 -1.40 6.76
CA ALA A 45 -15.35 -2.26 6.06
C ALA A 45 -15.35 -3.73 6.54
N GLY A 46 -14.53 -4.07 7.54
CA GLY A 46 -14.45 -5.42 8.11
C GLY A 46 -13.50 -6.37 7.36
N GLY A 47 -12.65 -5.85 6.48
CA GLY A 47 -11.58 -6.60 5.84
C GLY A 47 -10.26 -6.51 6.61
N VAL A 48 -9.25 -7.24 6.13
CA VAL A 48 -7.87 -7.13 6.62
C VAL A 48 -7.00 -6.54 5.53
N ALA A 49 -6.44 -5.36 5.77
CA ALA A 49 -5.52 -4.72 4.84
C ALA A 49 -4.09 -5.26 5.00
N LYS A 50 -3.42 -5.51 3.88
CA LYS A 50 -1.97 -5.76 3.81
C LYS A 50 -1.34 -4.93 2.70
N GLU A 51 -0.68 -3.84 3.08
CA GLU A 51 0.06 -2.99 2.14
C GLU A 51 1.45 -3.57 1.84
N PHE A 52 1.82 -3.58 0.57
CA PHE A 52 3.20 -3.81 0.15
C PHE A 52 3.54 -2.95 -1.07
N ASN A 53 4.84 -2.74 -1.30
CA ASN A 53 5.31 -1.87 -2.37
C ASN A 53 5.76 -2.63 -3.62
N THR A 54 5.50 -2.04 -4.78
CA THR A 54 6.07 -2.39 -6.09
C THR A 54 7.01 -1.28 -6.57
N ILE A 55 7.85 -1.57 -7.56
CA ILE A 55 8.79 -0.59 -8.12
C ILE A 55 8.06 0.51 -8.91
N ALA A 56 8.67 1.69 -8.97
CA ALA A 56 8.25 2.82 -9.79
C ALA A 56 9.47 3.47 -10.44
N VAL A 57 9.28 3.98 -11.67
CA VAL A 57 10.29 4.68 -12.47
C VAL A 57 9.73 6.05 -12.85
N ASP A 58 10.57 7.09 -12.83
CA ASP A 58 10.20 8.42 -13.29
C ASP A 58 10.61 8.61 -14.75
N ASP A 59 9.64 8.69 -15.66
CA ASP A 59 9.87 8.92 -17.08
C ASP A 59 10.57 10.27 -17.35
N GLY A 60 10.34 11.29 -16.51
CA GLY A 60 11.00 12.59 -16.62
C GLY A 60 12.48 12.58 -16.26
N ILE A 61 12.88 11.72 -15.32
CA ILE A 61 14.30 11.44 -15.02
C ILE A 61 14.90 10.55 -16.12
N ALA A 62 14.15 9.56 -16.61
CA ALA A 62 14.63 8.59 -17.60
C ALA A 62 14.82 9.19 -19.01
N MET A 63 14.06 10.22 -19.39
CA MET A 63 14.16 10.86 -20.72
C MET A 63 15.33 11.84 -20.89
N GLY A 64 16.15 12.07 -19.86
CA GLY A 64 17.24 13.07 -19.85
C GLY A 64 18.65 12.54 -20.09
N HIS A 65 18.81 11.30 -20.57
CA HIS A 65 20.09 10.63 -20.81
C HIS A 65 20.32 10.27 -22.27
#